data_AF-A0A348MK68-F1
#
_entry.id   AF-A0A348MK68-F1
#
_cell.length_a   1.000
_cell.length_b   1.000
_cell.length_c   1.000
_cell.angle_alpha   90.00
_cell.angle_beta   90.00
_cell.angle_gamma   90.00
#
_symmetry.space_group_name_H-M   'P 1'
#
loop_
_entity.id
_entity.type
_entity.pdbx_description
1 polymer ?
#
loop_
_entity_poly.entity_id
_entity_poly.type
_entity_poly.pdbx_seq_one_letter_code
_entity_poly.pdbx_strand_id
1 'polypeptide(L)'
;MIEIAKIFSAQPYGIEKSENGYEMNKRVFSFYGYNEGNVFFKDFFDKDMEEFYDYFDVVISRGFIEHFDKPKDVLKRHLLFLRDKGFIIVTVPNKKNFNRFLSKFFKSETSEGHNLKVMNLKFFKKFAQENNLSIIFLGYIGIFDLYQINPSLKKKKIYNFFMKFQKILYLLFNFLPESINLNSSFYSPSILLIARKKIIDFQIKAFLFTFLNI
;
A
#
# COMPACT_ATOMS: atom_id res chain seq x y z
N MET A 1 10.47 1.05 0.25
CA MET A 1 10.65 1.09 -1.22
C MET A 1 12.11 0.86 -1.59
N ILE A 2 13.08 1.59 -1.01
CA ILE A 2 14.52 1.32 -1.14
C ILE A 2 14.90 -0.15 -0.96
N GLU A 3 14.46 -0.80 0.12
CA GLU A 3 14.81 -2.22 0.35
C GLU A 3 14.31 -3.15 -0.78
N ILE A 4 13.13 -2.87 -1.33
CA ILE A 4 12.60 -3.59 -2.49
C ILE A 4 13.48 -3.30 -3.71
N ALA A 5 13.83 -2.03 -3.94
CA ALA A 5 14.69 -1.62 -5.05
C ALA A 5 16.06 -2.32 -4.99
N LYS A 6 16.66 -2.45 -3.80
CA LYS A 6 17.91 -3.20 -3.60
C LYS A 6 17.77 -4.67 -3.94
N ILE A 7 16.77 -5.35 -3.37
CA ILE A 7 16.54 -6.79 -3.57
C ILE A 7 16.39 -7.12 -5.06
N PHE A 8 15.68 -6.27 -5.80
CA PHE A 8 15.40 -6.49 -7.22
C PHE A 8 16.34 -5.75 -8.17
N SER A 9 17.38 -5.07 -7.66
CA SER A 9 18.26 -4.21 -8.46
C SER A 9 17.49 -3.23 -9.36
N ALA A 10 16.40 -2.67 -8.83
CA ALA A 10 15.48 -1.81 -9.56
C ALA A 10 15.83 -0.32 -9.34
N GLN A 11 15.41 0.52 -10.30
CA GLN A 11 15.49 1.97 -10.17
C GLN A 11 14.21 2.51 -9.48
N PRO A 12 14.32 3.11 -8.28
CA PRO A 12 13.17 3.64 -7.58
C PRO A 12 12.75 5.01 -8.12
N TYR A 13 11.45 5.27 -8.04
CA TYR A 13 10.81 6.57 -8.24
C TYR A 13 9.78 6.78 -7.13
N GLY A 14 9.45 8.04 -6.84
CA GLY A 14 8.46 8.38 -5.80
C GLY A 14 7.70 9.66 -6.12
N ILE A 15 6.42 9.72 -5.74
CA ILE A 15 5.60 10.94 -5.77
C ILE A 15 5.29 11.28 -4.32
N GLU A 16 5.55 12.52 -3.92
CA GLU A 16 5.29 13.00 -2.57
C GLU A 16 4.81 14.44 -2.62
N LYS A 17 3.71 14.72 -1.93
CA LYS A 17 3.04 16.03 -1.97
C LYS A 17 3.40 16.94 -0.80
N SER A 18 3.94 16.36 0.28
CA SER A 18 4.38 17.11 1.46
C SER A 18 5.84 17.48 1.32
N GLU A 19 6.18 18.74 1.56
CA GLU A 19 7.56 19.24 1.45
C GLU A 19 8.51 18.44 2.35
N ASN A 20 8.11 18.23 3.61
CA ASN A 20 8.89 17.42 4.56
C ASN A 20 9.09 15.97 4.08
N GLY A 21 8.04 15.35 3.52
CA GLY A 21 8.14 14.00 2.99
C GLY A 21 9.05 13.95 1.76
N TYR A 22 8.95 14.94 0.89
CA TYR A 22 9.73 15.06 -0.34
C TYR A 22 11.22 15.17 -0.01
N GLU A 23 11.58 16.12 0.85
CA GLU A 23 12.96 16.33 1.31
C GLU A 23 13.52 15.09 2.03
N MET A 24 12.71 14.43 2.85
CA MET A 24 13.13 13.18 3.49
C MET A 24 13.40 12.06 2.48
N ASN A 25 12.52 11.88 1.49
CA ASN A 25 12.70 10.86 0.46
C ASN A 25 13.93 11.15 -0.41
N LYS A 26 14.18 12.41 -0.78
CA LYS A 26 15.42 12.80 -1.49
C LYS A 26 16.67 12.40 -0.73
N ARG A 27 16.73 12.74 0.57
CA ARG A 27 17.87 12.37 1.44
C ARG A 27 18.05 10.86 1.51
N VAL A 28 16.95 10.11 1.61
CA VAL A 28 16.97 8.65 1.61
C VAL A 28 17.49 8.10 0.27
N PHE A 29 17.06 8.64 -0.87
CA PHE A 29 17.54 8.22 -2.19
C PHE A 29 19.05 8.48 -2.32
N SER A 30 19.47 9.70 -2.03
CA SER A 30 20.88 10.11 -2.06
C SER A 30 21.75 9.25 -1.15
N PHE A 31 21.31 8.99 0.10
CA PHE A 31 22.02 8.14 1.05
C PHE A 31 22.25 6.71 0.53
N TYR A 32 21.30 6.17 -0.23
CA TYR A 32 21.43 4.83 -0.82
C TYR A 32 21.97 4.83 -2.25
N GLY A 33 22.46 5.96 -2.75
CA GLY A 33 23.08 6.08 -4.09
C GLY A 33 22.09 6.10 -5.26
N TYR A 34 20.82 6.38 -5.00
CA TYR A 34 19.80 6.56 -6.04
C TYR A 34 19.67 8.03 -6.44
N ASN A 35 19.23 8.27 -7.68
CA ASN A 35 19.01 9.62 -8.19
C ASN A 35 17.88 10.33 -7.42
N GLU A 36 18.21 11.36 -6.65
CA GLU A 36 17.21 12.15 -5.92
C GLU A 36 16.18 12.84 -6.83
N GLY A 37 16.53 13.09 -8.10
CA GLY A 37 15.61 13.62 -9.12
C GLY A 37 14.47 12.68 -9.49
N ASN A 38 14.52 11.41 -9.06
CA ASN A 38 13.43 10.45 -9.22
C ASN A 38 12.35 10.57 -8.12
N VAL A 39 12.53 11.47 -7.15
CA VAL A 39 11.48 11.87 -6.21
C VAL A 39 10.82 13.12 -6.79
N PHE A 40 9.50 13.07 -6.99
CA PHE A 40 8.72 14.15 -7.56
C PHE A 40 7.91 14.84 -6.46
N PHE A 41 8.09 16.16 -6.31
CA PHE A 41 7.27 16.98 -5.42
C PHE A 41 5.96 17.35 -6.13
N LYS A 42 4.97 16.46 -6.06
CA LYS A 42 3.73 16.53 -6.83
C LYS A 42 2.57 15.91 -6.07
N ASP A 43 1.35 16.33 -6.39
CA ASP A 43 0.18 15.57 -6.01
C ASP A 43 0.03 14.36 -6.95
N PHE A 44 -0.43 13.24 -6.40
CA PHE A 44 -0.66 12.03 -7.18
C PHE A 44 -1.60 12.27 -8.37
N PHE A 45 -2.52 13.23 -8.30
CA PHE A 45 -3.49 13.55 -9.36
C PHE A 45 -2.99 14.57 -10.39
N ASP A 46 -1.75 15.07 -10.29
CA ASP A 46 -1.20 16.03 -11.25
C ASP A 46 -1.14 15.44 -12.66
N LYS A 47 -1.55 16.22 -13.66
CA LYS A 47 -1.70 15.73 -15.04
C LYS A 47 -0.38 15.62 -15.81
N ASP A 48 0.68 16.23 -15.32
CA ASP A 48 1.98 16.34 -15.99
C ASP A 48 2.90 15.13 -15.73
N MET A 49 2.32 13.94 -15.64
CA MET A 49 3.03 12.66 -15.41
C MET A 49 2.78 11.65 -16.56
N GLU A 50 2.26 12.13 -17.69
CA GLU A 50 1.93 11.32 -18.86
C GLU A 50 3.15 10.62 -19.46
N GLU A 51 4.33 11.22 -19.36
CA GLU A 51 5.59 10.62 -19.81
C GLU A 51 5.92 9.29 -19.09
N PHE A 52 5.33 9.07 -17.90
CA PHE A 52 5.50 7.86 -17.12
C PHE A 52 4.34 6.85 -17.29
N TYR A 53 3.41 7.08 -18.21
CA TYR A 53 2.38 6.09 -18.53
C TYR A 53 2.99 4.88 -19.23
N ASP A 54 2.53 3.68 -18.86
CA ASP A 54 3.02 2.39 -19.36
C ASP A 54 4.55 2.19 -19.16
N TYR A 55 5.16 2.89 -18.20
CA TYR A 55 6.61 2.95 -18.02
C TYR A 55 7.14 1.94 -16.99
N PHE A 56 6.47 1.79 -15.86
CA PHE A 56 7.05 1.05 -14.72
C PHE A 56 6.76 -0.44 -14.78
N ASP A 57 7.78 -1.23 -14.46
CA ASP A 57 7.69 -2.66 -14.16
C ASP A 57 6.81 -2.99 -12.95
N VAL A 58 6.93 -2.17 -11.91
CA VAL A 58 6.29 -2.37 -10.63
C VAL A 58 5.76 -1.03 -10.12
N VAL A 59 4.48 -0.99 -9.76
CA VAL A 59 3.84 0.16 -9.11
C VAL A 59 3.42 -0.24 -7.70
N ILE A 60 3.85 0.52 -6.70
CA ILE A 60 3.62 0.22 -5.29
C ILE A 60 2.81 1.34 -4.64
N SER A 61 1.69 0.97 -3.99
CA SER A 61 0.87 1.88 -3.17
C SER A 61 0.76 1.33 -1.76
N ARG A 62 1.21 2.09 -0.75
CA ARG A 62 1.18 1.64 0.65
C ARG A 62 0.48 2.64 1.55
N GLY A 63 -0.64 2.24 2.15
CA GLY A 63 -1.34 3.04 3.13
C GLY A 63 -1.79 4.39 2.56
N PHE A 64 -2.45 4.35 1.39
CA PHE A 64 -2.73 5.53 0.59
C PHE A 64 -4.17 5.56 0.09
N ILE A 65 -4.59 4.54 -0.66
CA ILE A 65 -5.91 4.53 -1.33
C ILE A 65 -7.09 4.63 -0.36
N GLU A 66 -6.90 4.24 0.90
CA GLU A 66 -7.91 4.31 1.95
C GLU A 66 -8.24 5.74 2.38
N HIS A 67 -7.44 6.74 2.02
CA HIS A 67 -7.71 8.15 2.33
C HIS A 67 -8.62 8.83 1.31
N PHE A 68 -9.17 8.08 0.35
CA PHE A 68 -9.98 8.62 -0.73
C PHE A 68 -11.40 8.06 -0.73
N ASP A 69 -12.36 8.89 -1.14
CA ASP A 69 -13.76 8.50 -1.30
C ASP A 69 -13.97 7.53 -2.46
N LYS A 70 -13.19 7.71 -3.54
CA LYS A 70 -13.22 6.90 -4.77
C LYS A 70 -11.93 6.09 -4.95
N PRO A 71 -11.64 5.13 -4.07
CA PRO A 71 -10.39 4.37 -4.04
C PRO A 71 -10.15 3.52 -5.30
N LYS A 72 -11.23 3.12 -5.99
CA LYS A 72 -11.12 2.42 -7.28
C LYS A 72 -10.49 3.31 -8.35
N ASP A 73 -10.82 4.59 -8.38
CA ASP A 73 -10.30 5.52 -9.40
C ASP A 73 -8.82 5.81 -9.13
N VAL A 74 -8.46 5.94 -7.85
CA VAL A 74 -7.05 6.02 -7.42
C VAL A 74 -6.27 4.78 -7.86
N LEU A 75 -6.81 3.58 -7.65
CA LEU A 75 -6.17 2.34 -8.12
C LEU A 75 -6.06 2.26 -9.65
N LYS A 76 -7.08 2.69 -10.40
CA LYS A 76 -7.01 2.75 -11.86
C LYS A 76 -5.89 3.67 -12.33
N ARG A 77 -5.70 4.81 -11.66
CA ARG A 77 -4.59 5.73 -11.95
C ARG A 77 -3.22 5.08 -11.74
N HIS A 78 -3.06 4.24 -10.70
CA HIS A 78 -1.83 3.45 -10.55
C HIS A 78 -1.58 2.51 -11.74
N LEU A 79 -2.63 1.98 -12.39
CA LEU A 79 -2.49 1.12 -13.57
C LEU A 79 -2.08 1.86 -14.85
N LEU A 80 -2.25 3.18 -14.90
CA LEU A 80 -1.78 4.01 -16.03
C LEU A 80 -0.25 4.01 -16.09
N PHE A 81 0.41 4.11 -14.95
CA PHE A 81 1.87 4.09 -14.81
C PHE A 81 2.48 2.70 -15.07
N LEU A 82 1.66 1.64 -14.96
CA LEU A 82 2.14 0.28 -15.01
C LEU A 82 2.22 -0.24 -16.45
N ARG A 83 3.40 -0.72 -16.85
CA ARG A 83 3.61 -1.34 -18.16
C ARG A 83 2.83 -2.63 -18.33
N ASP A 84 2.62 -3.07 -19.57
CA ASP A 84 2.06 -4.40 -19.84
C ASP A 84 2.88 -5.49 -19.16
N LYS A 85 2.20 -6.49 -18.58
CA LYS A 85 2.81 -7.57 -17.77
C LYS A 85 3.49 -7.10 -16.48
N GLY A 86 3.44 -5.81 -16.14
CA GLY A 86 3.94 -5.26 -14.90
C GLY A 86 3.13 -5.68 -13.67
N PHE A 87 3.67 -5.42 -12.48
CA PHE A 87 3.09 -5.79 -11.19
C PHE A 87 2.58 -4.57 -10.43
N ILE A 88 1.36 -4.68 -9.88
CA ILE A 88 0.86 -3.74 -8.90
C ILE A 88 0.90 -4.38 -7.50
N ILE A 89 1.47 -3.64 -6.54
CA ILE A 89 1.53 -4.03 -5.14
C ILE A 89 0.78 -2.98 -4.32
N VAL A 90 -0.29 -3.39 -3.65
CA VAL A 90 -1.11 -2.47 -2.85
C VAL A 90 -1.24 -2.99 -1.44
N THR A 91 -0.97 -2.15 -0.46
CA THR A 91 -1.33 -2.44 0.93
C THR A 91 -2.28 -1.39 1.48
N VAL A 92 -3.34 -1.83 2.15
CA VAL A 92 -4.23 -0.98 2.94
C VAL A 92 -4.29 -1.51 4.38
N PRO A 93 -4.47 -0.63 5.38
CA PRO A 93 -4.66 -1.08 6.74
C PRO A 93 -5.98 -1.85 6.86
N ASN A 94 -6.06 -2.72 7.87
CA ASN A 94 -7.27 -3.41 8.27
C ASN A 94 -7.74 -2.84 9.61
N LYS A 95 -8.47 -1.73 9.58
CA LYS A 95 -9.04 -1.07 10.77
C LYS A 95 -10.41 -1.62 11.17
N LYS A 96 -10.71 -2.88 10.86
CA LYS A 96 -11.95 -3.57 11.25
C LYS A 96 -11.75 -4.38 12.54
N ASN A 97 -12.86 -4.86 13.09
CA ASN A 97 -12.87 -5.86 14.16
C ASN A 97 -11.94 -5.51 15.35
N PHE A 98 -10.98 -6.38 15.67
CA PHE A 98 -10.07 -6.20 16.80
C PHE A 98 -9.23 -4.94 16.69
N ASN A 99 -8.76 -4.60 15.48
CA ASN A 99 -7.99 -3.38 15.25
C ASN A 99 -8.84 -2.12 15.49
N ARG A 100 -10.14 -2.17 15.18
CA ARG A 100 -11.09 -1.09 15.52
C ARG A 100 -11.29 -1.00 17.03
N PHE A 101 -11.47 -2.14 17.70
CA PHE A 101 -11.63 -2.21 19.15
C PHE A 101 -10.43 -1.57 19.85
N LEU A 102 -9.21 -1.93 19.45
CA LEU A 102 -7.99 -1.38 20.06
C LEU A 102 -7.81 0.12 19.79
N SER A 103 -8.09 0.57 18.56
CA SER A 103 -8.04 1.99 18.23
C SER A 103 -8.98 2.81 19.11
N LYS A 104 -10.21 2.31 19.33
CA LYS A 104 -11.18 2.90 20.26
C LYS A 104 -10.74 2.80 21.71
N PHE A 105 -10.24 1.64 22.13
CA PHE A 105 -9.78 1.41 23.49
C PHE A 105 -8.65 2.38 23.82
N PHE A 106 -7.63 2.51 23.00
CA PHE A 106 -6.51 3.42 23.25
C PHE A 106 -6.84 4.90 23.03
N LYS A 107 -8.05 5.21 22.52
CA LYS A 107 -8.50 6.55 22.13
C LYS A 107 -7.55 7.19 21.12
N SER A 108 -7.27 6.47 20.04
CA SER A 108 -6.43 6.96 18.93
C SER A 108 -7.24 7.95 18.10
N GLU A 109 -6.95 9.24 18.26
CA GLU A 109 -7.59 10.36 17.53
C GLU A 109 -7.48 10.21 16.00
N THR A 110 -6.46 9.49 15.51
CA THR A 110 -6.13 9.32 14.08
C THR A 110 -7.02 8.31 13.31
N SER A 111 -8.05 7.74 13.92
CA SER A 111 -8.79 6.62 13.31
C SER A 111 -9.94 7.00 12.34
N GLU A 112 -10.26 8.30 12.21
CA GLU A 112 -11.51 8.73 11.55
C GLU A 112 -11.39 9.04 10.04
N GLY A 113 -10.18 9.10 9.47
CA GLY A 113 -9.97 9.48 8.06
C GLY A 113 -9.89 8.35 7.04
N HIS A 114 -10.10 7.08 7.44
CA HIS A 114 -9.92 5.95 6.52
C HIS A 114 -11.25 5.40 5.98
N ASN A 115 -11.29 5.16 4.67
CA ASN A 115 -12.39 4.51 3.97
C ASN A 115 -12.41 3.00 4.28
N LEU A 116 -13.20 2.59 5.27
CA LEU A 116 -13.32 1.18 5.68
C LEU A 116 -13.87 0.25 4.58
N LYS A 117 -14.47 0.80 3.51
CA LYS A 117 -15.02 0.02 2.39
C LYS A 117 -13.94 -0.71 1.60
N VAL A 118 -12.69 -0.21 1.57
CA VAL A 118 -11.58 -0.88 0.84
C VAL A 118 -10.91 -1.97 1.65
N MET A 119 -11.12 -1.99 2.97
CA MET A 119 -10.45 -2.90 3.89
C MET A 119 -11.10 -4.28 3.90
N ASN A 120 -11.26 -4.90 2.73
CA ASN A 120 -11.71 -6.28 2.60
C ASN A 120 -11.23 -6.88 1.28
N LEU A 121 -11.04 -8.21 1.25
CA LEU A 121 -10.52 -8.90 0.07
C LEU A 121 -11.48 -8.84 -1.13
N LYS A 122 -12.81 -8.75 -0.92
CA LYS A 122 -13.79 -8.71 -2.03
C LYS A 122 -13.61 -7.46 -2.89
N PHE A 123 -13.27 -6.32 -2.29
CA PHE A 123 -12.95 -5.09 -3.01
C PHE A 123 -11.82 -5.31 -4.04
N PHE A 124 -10.70 -5.89 -3.61
CA PHE A 124 -9.54 -6.15 -4.47
C PHE A 124 -9.80 -7.26 -5.49
N LYS A 125 -10.53 -8.32 -5.12
CA LYS A 125 -10.95 -9.36 -6.09
C LYS A 125 -11.77 -8.76 -7.23
N LYS A 126 -12.78 -7.95 -6.89
CA LYS A 126 -13.63 -7.27 -7.88
C LYS A 126 -12.83 -6.30 -8.74
N PHE A 127 -11.95 -5.50 -8.12
CA PHE A 127 -11.09 -4.58 -8.85
C PHE A 127 -10.18 -5.32 -9.85
N ALA A 128 -9.55 -6.43 -9.45
CA ALA A 128 -8.69 -7.21 -10.33
C ALA A 128 -9.45 -7.80 -11.53
N GLN A 129 -10.67 -8.32 -11.28
CA GLN A 129 -11.55 -8.83 -12.34
C GLN A 129 -11.94 -7.73 -13.34
N GLU A 130 -12.35 -6.56 -12.86
CA GLU A 130 -12.78 -5.43 -13.69
C GLU A 130 -11.64 -4.82 -14.53
N ASN A 131 -10.39 -4.97 -14.12
CA ASN A 131 -9.23 -4.28 -14.72
C ASN A 131 -8.21 -5.26 -15.32
N ASN A 132 -8.64 -6.48 -15.68
CA ASN A 132 -7.82 -7.48 -16.35
C ASN A 132 -6.49 -7.80 -15.63
N LEU A 133 -6.54 -7.92 -14.30
CA LEU A 133 -5.37 -8.26 -13.47
C LEU A 133 -5.39 -9.74 -13.10
N SER A 134 -4.25 -10.41 -13.20
CA SER A 134 -4.03 -11.73 -12.60
C SER A 134 -3.55 -11.54 -11.15
N ILE A 135 -4.36 -11.96 -10.18
CA ILE A 135 -3.96 -11.94 -8.76
C ILE A 135 -2.89 -13.02 -8.53
N ILE A 136 -1.75 -12.61 -7.99
CA ILE A 136 -0.68 -13.51 -7.54
C ILE A 136 -0.82 -13.77 -6.04
N PHE A 137 -1.06 -12.72 -5.28
CA PHE A 137 -1.35 -12.80 -3.86
C PHE A 137 -2.47 -11.84 -3.50
N LEU A 138 -3.41 -12.32 -2.70
CA LEU A 138 -4.40 -11.47 -2.05
C LEU A 138 -4.77 -12.05 -0.69
N GLY A 139 -4.37 -11.38 0.37
CA GLY A 139 -4.58 -11.87 1.72
C GLY A 139 -4.41 -10.78 2.78
N TYR A 140 -4.83 -11.13 3.98
CA TYR A 140 -4.44 -10.39 5.17
C TYR A 140 -2.98 -10.71 5.50
N ILE A 141 -2.22 -9.73 5.96
CA ILE A 141 -0.81 -9.89 6.31
C ILE A 141 -0.52 -9.31 7.69
N GLY A 142 0.36 -9.99 8.42
CA GLY A 142 0.76 -9.66 9.78
C GLY A 142 -0.20 -10.24 10.81
N ILE A 143 0.29 -10.52 12.00
CA ILE A 143 -0.51 -11.11 13.07
C ILE A 143 -1.14 -9.99 13.89
N PHE A 144 -0.34 -9.12 14.50
CA PHE A 144 -0.89 -8.04 15.31
C PHE A 144 0.09 -6.87 15.44
N ASP A 145 -0.36 -5.65 15.14
CA ASP A 145 0.52 -4.48 15.06
C ASP A 145 -0.04 -3.23 15.77
N LEU A 146 0.39 -3.05 17.02
CA LEU A 146 0.13 -1.87 17.84
C LEU A 146 0.93 -0.64 17.41
N TYR A 147 1.94 -0.74 16.53
CA TYR A 147 2.63 0.45 16.02
C TYR A 147 1.68 1.34 15.21
N GLN A 148 0.56 0.79 14.74
CA GLN A 148 -0.47 1.56 14.01
C GLN A 148 -1.47 2.28 14.91
N ILE A 149 -1.24 2.29 16.23
CA ILE A 149 -2.11 2.92 17.23
C ILE A 149 -1.33 4.04 17.90
N ASN A 150 -1.91 5.23 17.93
CA ASN A 150 -1.39 6.34 18.72
C ASN A 150 -2.20 6.42 20.03
N PRO A 151 -1.67 5.96 21.17
CA PRO A 151 -2.44 5.92 22.41
C PRO A 151 -2.60 7.32 23.03
N SER A 152 -3.76 7.57 23.63
CA SER A 152 -3.93 8.72 24.52
C SER A 152 -2.92 8.69 25.68
N LEU A 153 -2.53 9.87 26.18
CA LEU A 153 -1.56 10.02 27.27
C LEU A 153 -1.90 9.14 28.49
N LYS A 154 -3.19 9.06 28.87
CA LYS A 154 -3.67 8.26 30.00
C LYS A 154 -3.43 6.76 29.81
N LYS A 155 -3.42 6.26 28.57
CA LYS A 155 -3.26 4.84 28.25
C LYS A 155 -1.86 4.47 27.79
N LYS A 156 -0.91 5.41 27.75
CA LYS A 156 0.47 5.20 27.29
C LYS A 156 1.21 4.11 28.06
N LYS A 157 1.04 4.02 29.39
CA LYS A 157 1.66 2.95 30.21
C LYS A 157 1.15 1.56 29.81
N ILE A 158 -0.17 1.42 29.68
CA ILE A 158 -0.83 0.17 29.26
C ILE A 158 -0.40 -0.19 27.84
N TYR A 159 -0.40 0.78 26.93
CA TYR A 159 0.09 0.60 25.56
C TYR A 159 1.53 0.08 25.54
N ASN A 160 2.46 0.71 26.28
CA ASN A 160 3.85 0.29 26.33
C ASN A 160 4.02 -1.13 26.89
N PHE A 161 3.17 -1.55 27.83
CA PHE A 161 3.14 -2.93 28.30
C PHE A 161 2.75 -3.90 27.18
N PHE A 162 1.65 -3.62 26.48
CA PHE A 162 1.22 -4.44 25.34
C PHE A 162 2.22 -4.44 24.18
N MET A 163 2.94 -3.33 23.95
CA MET A 163 4.03 -3.27 22.97
C MET A 163 5.16 -4.25 23.30
N LYS A 164 5.54 -4.36 24.57
CA LYS A 164 6.55 -5.34 25.02
C LYS A 164 6.04 -6.76 24.80
N PHE A 165 4.77 -7.02 25.14
CA PHE A 165 4.14 -8.32 24.92
C PHE A 165 4.08 -8.69 23.43
N GLN A 166 3.69 -7.75 22.55
CA GLN A 166 3.72 -7.94 21.10
C GLN A 166 5.11 -8.34 20.60
N LYS A 167 6.18 -7.69 21.08
CA LYS A 167 7.56 -8.04 20.69
C LYS A 167 7.90 -9.48 21.08
N ILE A 168 7.52 -9.92 22.27
CA ILE A 168 7.72 -11.30 22.73
C ILE A 168 6.93 -12.27 21.84
N LEU A 169 5.67 -11.98 21.54
CA LEU A 169 4.87 -12.81 20.64
C LEU A 169 5.51 -12.93 19.25
N TYR A 170 6.01 -11.83 18.67
CA TYR A 170 6.71 -11.88 17.39
C TYR A 170 7.96 -12.76 17.43
N LEU A 171 8.73 -12.70 18.51
CA LEU A 171 9.88 -13.60 18.70
C LEU A 171 9.43 -15.06 18.77
N LEU A 172 8.33 -15.36 19.48
CA LEU A 172 7.78 -16.72 19.56
C LEU A 172 7.26 -17.20 18.21
N PHE A 173 6.63 -16.33 17.41
CA PHE A 173 6.13 -16.68 16.09
C PHE A 173 7.24 -17.02 15.10
N ASN A 174 8.45 -16.51 15.29
CA ASN A 174 9.61 -16.90 14.47
C ASN A 174 9.99 -18.38 14.63
N PHE A 175 9.52 -19.07 15.68
CA PHE A 175 9.75 -20.50 15.87
C PHE A 175 8.64 -21.37 15.29
N LEU A 176 7.55 -20.78 14.79
CA LEU A 176 6.49 -21.55 14.16
C LEU A 176 6.89 -21.96 12.73
N PRO A 177 6.52 -23.18 12.29
CA PRO A 177 6.70 -23.59 10.91
C PRO A 177 6.02 -22.63 9.93
N GLU A 178 6.63 -22.42 8.77
CA GLU A 178 6.09 -21.55 7.70
C GLU A 178 4.71 -21.99 7.20
N SER A 179 4.35 -23.26 7.40
CA SER A 179 3.03 -23.80 7.05
C SER A 179 1.89 -23.25 7.91
N ILE A 180 2.20 -22.68 9.08
CA ILE A 180 1.19 -22.12 9.98
C ILE A 180 0.82 -20.71 9.52
N ASN A 181 -0.34 -20.61 8.87
CA ASN A 181 -0.90 -19.32 8.48
C ASN A 181 -1.66 -18.67 9.64
N LEU A 182 -0.98 -17.75 10.33
CA LEU A 182 -1.58 -16.94 11.38
C LEU A 182 -2.25 -15.66 10.86
N ASN A 183 -2.53 -15.50 9.57
CA ASN A 183 -3.19 -14.30 9.08
C ASN A 183 -4.72 -14.43 9.17
N SER A 184 -5.40 -13.37 9.60
CA SER A 184 -6.86 -13.35 9.78
C SER A 184 -7.46 -11.98 9.52
N SER A 185 -8.68 -11.97 8.96
CA SER A 185 -9.48 -10.75 8.81
C SER A 185 -9.81 -10.07 10.14
N PHE A 186 -9.76 -10.81 11.25
CA PHE A 186 -10.15 -10.31 12.57
C PHE A 186 -9.07 -9.44 13.22
N TYR A 187 -7.81 -9.86 13.13
CA TYR A 187 -6.70 -9.26 13.88
C TYR A 187 -5.52 -8.80 13.01
N SER A 188 -5.34 -9.35 11.80
CA SER A 188 -4.22 -8.93 10.95
C SER A 188 -4.32 -7.45 10.63
N PRO A 189 -3.21 -6.71 10.71
CA PRO A 189 -3.23 -5.26 10.66
C PRO A 189 -3.38 -4.69 9.24
N SER A 190 -3.12 -5.48 8.19
CA SER A 190 -3.16 -5.01 6.80
C SER A 190 -3.68 -6.05 5.83
N ILE A 191 -4.10 -5.60 4.66
CA ILE A 191 -4.36 -6.41 3.47
C ILE A 191 -3.25 -6.11 2.46
N LEU A 192 -2.77 -7.13 1.76
CA LEU A 192 -1.83 -7.03 0.66
C LEU A 192 -2.44 -7.63 -0.60
N LEU A 193 -2.39 -6.85 -1.69
CA LEU A 193 -2.62 -7.29 -3.06
C LEU A 193 -1.28 -7.26 -3.80
N ILE A 194 -0.94 -8.37 -4.46
CA ILE A 194 0.06 -8.44 -5.51
C ILE A 194 -0.65 -8.99 -6.75
N ALA A 195 -0.68 -8.23 -7.82
CA ALA A 195 -1.32 -8.64 -9.07
C ALA A 195 -0.50 -8.21 -10.29
N ARG A 196 -0.65 -8.95 -11.38
CA ARG A 196 0.01 -8.69 -12.66
C ARG A 196 -0.99 -8.15 -13.68
N LYS A 197 -0.66 -7.07 -14.37
CA LYS A 197 -1.43 -6.53 -15.50
C LYS A 197 -1.33 -7.51 -16.67
N LYS A 198 -2.46 -8.00 -17.18
CA LYS A 198 -2.45 -8.83 -18.39
C LYS A 198 -2.24 -7.95 -19.63
N ILE A 199 -1.75 -8.55 -20.71
CA ILE A 199 -1.63 -7.86 -21.99
C ILE A 199 -3.01 -7.41 -22.43
N ILE A 200 -3.13 -6.14 -22.80
CA ILE A 200 -4.28 -5.63 -23.55
C ILE A 200 -3.89 -5.69 -25.02
N ASP A 201 -4.71 -6.34 -25.84
CA ASP A 201 -4.44 -6.52 -27.26
C ASP A 201 -4.20 -5.15 -27.93
N PHE A 202 -3.27 -5.07 -28.88
CA PHE A 202 -2.78 -3.79 -29.43
C PHE A 202 -3.92 -2.95 -30.05
N GLN A 203 -4.90 -3.62 -30.66
CA GLN A 203 -6.10 -2.99 -31.23
C GLN A 203 -7.00 -2.33 -30.16
N ILE A 204 -7.02 -2.87 -28.94
CA ILE A 204 -7.81 -2.34 -27.81
C ILE A 204 -7.09 -1.16 -27.16
N LYS A 205 -5.75 -1.16 -27.12
CA LYS A 205 -4.94 -0.05 -26.60
C LYS A 205 -5.19 1.25 -27.39
N ALA A 206 -5.20 1.18 -28.73
CA ALA A 206 -5.48 2.33 -29.59
C ALA A 206 -6.88 2.93 -29.35
N PHE A 207 -7.88 2.10 -29.12
CA PHE A 207 -9.24 2.53 -28.83
C PHE A 207 -9.35 3.24 -27.46
N LEU A 208 -8.70 2.72 -26.42
CA LEU A 208 -8.74 3.30 -25.07
C LEU A 208 -8.00 4.65 -24.97
N PHE A 209 -6.86 4.80 -25.64
CA PHE A 209 -6.13 6.08 -25.70
C PHE A 209 -6.92 7.18 -26.41
N THR A 210 -7.77 6.81 -27.38
CA THR A 210 -8.61 7.76 -28.12
C THR A 210 -9.82 8.21 -27.28
N PHE A 211 -10.36 7.32 -26.44
CA PHE A 211 -11.56 7.60 -25.62
C PHE A 211 -11.29 8.22 -24.25
N LEU A 212 -10.09 8.05 -23.68
CA LEU A 212 -9.74 8.59 -22.36
C LEU A 212 -9.09 9.99 -22.41
N ASN A 213 -8.87 10.53 -23.61
CA ASN A 213 -8.36 11.88 -23.85
C ASN A 213 -9.47 12.90 -24.19
N ILE A 214 -10.72 12.65 -23.74
CA ILE A 214 -11.85 13.59 -23.83
C ILE A 214 -12.38 13.88 -22.42
#